data_AF-A0A414RZ79-F1
#
_entry.id   AF-A0A414RZ79-F1
#
_cell.length_a   1.000
_cell.length_b   1.000
_cell.length_c   1.000
_cell.angle_alpha   90.00
_cell.angle_beta   90.00
_cell.angle_gamma   90.00
#
_symmetry.space_group_name_H-M   'P 1'
#
loop_
_entity.id
_entity.type
_entity.pdbx_description
1 polymer ?
#
loop_
_entity_poly.entity_id
_entity_poly.type
_entity_poly.pdbx_seq_one_letter_code
_entity_poly.pdbx_strand_id
1 'polypeptide(L)'
;MLEILKEQLESGDLKVKHLLERLRVCYVAVEGLTDGIRKFQNINTREEYQTFTERSAVRLEKELHTDIPIVSFVAYSGTGKTTFLERLIPKLKARGLKIAIVKHDGHRFEIDHEGKDSDRFTKAGADVTGLISSEKAVLMENRQTDPEEFLKKIDGVDLILTEGFKQGPWPKIMLHRKGTGKPMPLLPEECLAVISDAEVMDCENLFTLEEAEKTADFLFRYVQNTLC
;
A
#
# COMPACT_ATOMS: atom_id res chain seq x y z
N MET A 1 44.55 -2.24 1.14
CA MET A 1 44.33 -3.51 0.41
C MET A 1 44.96 -4.62 1.23
N LEU A 2 44.21 -5.65 1.63
CA LEU A 2 44.72 -6.76 2.46
C LEU A 2 45.90 -7.44 1.75
N GLU A 3 46.95 -7.80 2.48
CA GLU A 3 48.18 -8.40 1.92
C GLU A 3 47.89 -9.71 1.18
N ILE A 4 47.00 -10.54 1.74
CA ILE A 4 46.45 -11.75 1.12
C ILE A 4 45.80 -11.49 -0.26
N LEU A 5 45.13 -10.35 -0.43
CA LEU A 5 44.49 -9.99 -1.71
C LEU A 5 45.54 -9.60 -2.75
N LYS A 6 46.63 -8.92 -2.36
CA LYS A 6 47.73 -8.59 -3.27
C LYS A 6 48.42 -9.83 -3.79
N GLU A 7 48.78 -10.76 -2.89
CA GLU A 7 49.40 -12.03 -3.25
C GLU A 7 48.55 -12.85 -4.24
N GLN A 8 47.23 -12.83 -4.07
CA GLN A 8 46.32 -13.56 -4.95
C GLN A 8 46.18 -12.92 -6.34
N LEU A 9 46.18 -11.58 -6.39
CA LEU A 9 46.21 -10.87 -7.68
C LEU A 9 47.53 -11.11 -8.42
N GLU A 10 48.65 -11.14 -7.71
CA GLU A 10 49.99 -11.41 -8.26
C GLU A 10 50.14 -12.86 -8.77
N SER A 11 49.44 -13.83 -8.16
CA SER A 11 49.43 -15.22 -8.61
C SER A 11 48.52 -15.49 -9.83
N GLY A 12 47.71 -14.50 -10.23
CA GLY A 12 46.74 -14.62 -11.33
C GLY A 12 45.45 -15.35 -10.95
N ASP A 13 45.23 -15.66 -9.67
CA ASP A 13 44.02 -16.33 -9.20
C ASP A 13 42.89 -15.33 -8.91
N LEU A 14 42.02 -15.14 -9.89
CA LEU A 14 40.91 -14.19 -9.80
C LEU A 14 39.66 -14.76 -9.10
N LYS A 15 39.72 -15.99 -8.56
CA LYS A 15 38.56 -16.60 -7.90
C LYS A 15 38.42 -16.11 -6.46
N VAL A 16 37.36 -15.36 -6.21
CA VAL A 16 37.00 -14.85 -4.86
C VAL A 16 36.82 -16.00 -3.85
N LYS A 17 36.35 -17.18 -4.28
CA LYS A 17 36.19 -18.34 -3.39
C LYS A 17 37.51 -18.75 -2.73
N HIS A 18 38.61 -18.79 -3.48
CA HIS A 18 39.91 -19.17 -2.94
C HIS A 18 40.45 -18.13 -1.95
N LEU A 19 40.08 -16.86 -2.14
CA LEU A 19 40.39 -15.79 -1.19
C LEU A 19 39.64 -16.00 0.14
N LEU A 20 38.35 -16.31 0.06
CA LEU A 20 37.50 -16.54 1.23
C LEU A 20 37.97 -17.73 2.07
N GLU A 21 38.52 -18.77 1.44
CA GLU A 21 39.13 -19.92 2.13
C GLU A 21 40.36 -19.54 2.96
N ARG A 22 41.07 -18.47 2.58
CA ARG A 22 42.26 -17.95 3.28
C ARG A 22 41.93 -16.91 4.34
N LEU A 23 40.68 -16.43 4.38
CA LEU A 23 40.20 -15.47 5.35
C LEU A 23 39.41 -16.16 6.45
N ARG A 24 39.44 -15.62 7.67
CA ARG A 24 38.53 -16.05 8.74
C ARG A 24 37.14 -15.50 8.47
N VAL A 25 36.36 -16.23 7.67
CA VAL A 25 34.97 -15.89 7.35
C VAL A 25 34.01 -16.81 8.08
N CYS A 26 32.88 -16.26 8.52
CA CYS A 26 31.74 -17.02 9.03
C CYS A 26 30.71 -17.13 7.91
N TYR A 27 30.26 -18.36 7.61
CA TYR A 27 29.17 -18.59 6.67
C TYR A 27 27.85 -18.62 7.44
N VAL A 28 26.95 -17.71 7.08
CA VAL A 28 25.60 -17.65 7.65
C VAL A 28 24.63 -18.25 6.64
N ALA A 29 23.85 -19.25 7.07
CA ALA A 29 22.79 -19.81 6.24
C ALA A 29 21.74 -18.72 5.98
N VAL A 30 21.36 -18.54 4.71
CA VAL A 30 20.39 -17.51 4.29
C VAL A 30 18.95 -18.00 4.49
N GLU A 31 18.74 -19.29 4.77
CA GLU A 31 17.44 -19.88 5.08
C GLU A 31 16.86 -19.25 6.36
N GLY A 32 15.72 -18.55 6.21
CA GLY A 32 15.03 -17.85 7.30
C GLY A 32 15.41 -16.39 7.52
N LEU A 33 16.39 -15.84 6.77
CA LEU A 33 16.75 -14.41 6.81
C LEU A 33 16.10 -13.59 5.68
N THR A 34 15.43 -14.24 4.72
CA THR A 34 14.82 -13.56 3.57
C THR A 34 13.47 -14.17 3.19
N ASP A 35 12.46 -13.31 3.00
CA ASP A 35 11.07 -13.69 2.70
C ASP A 35 10.83 -14.11 1.22
N GLY A 36 11.82 -14.68 0.53
CA GLY A 36 11.60 -15.15 -0.84
C GLY A 36 12.83 -15.47 -1.68
N ILE A 37 12.62 -16.27 -2.73
CA ILE A 37 13.61 -16.95 -3.58
C ILE A 37 14.38 -16.00 -4.54
N ARG A 38 14.27 -14.67 -4.43
CA ARG A 38 14.71 -13.74 -5.50
C ARG A 38 15.50 -12.49 -5.10
N LYS A 39 16.36 -12.52 -4.07
CA LYS A 39 17.17 -11.33 -3.71
C LYS A 39 18.63 -11.32 -4.19
N PHE A 40 19.16 -12.44 -4.69
CA PHE A 40 20.52 -12.50 -5.24
C PHE A 40 20.50 -12.86 -6.72
N GLN A 41 21.09 -11.99 -7.55
CA GLN A 41 21.26 -12.21 -8.98
C GLN A 41 22.74 -12.12 -9.31
N ASN A 42 23.26 -13.13 -10.02
CA ASN A 42 24.64 -13.11 -10.49
C ASN A 42 24.74 -12.18 -11.70
N ILE A 43 25.71 -11.27 -11.67
CA ILE A 43 25.98 -10.27 -12.73
C ILE A 43 27.44 -10.44 -13.10
N ASN A 44 27.71 -10.85 -14.34
CA ASN A 44 29.05 -11.18 -14.80
C ASN A 44 29.58 -10.22 -15.87
N THR A 45 28.73 -9.36 -16.43
CA THR A 45 29.12 -8.40 -17.48
C THR A 45 28.71 -6.97 -17.14
N ARG A 46 29.34 -6.00 -17.81
CA ARG A 46 29.04 -4.58 -17.63
C ARG A 46 27.65 -4.23 -18.14
N GLU A 47 27.23 -4.85 -19.24
CA GLU A 47 25.91 -4.70 -19.85
C GLU A 47 24.81 -5.30 -18.96
N GLU A 48 25.06 -6.46 -18.35
CA GLU A 48 24.16 -7.03 -17.33
C GLU A 48 24.06 -6.11 -16.11
N TYR A 49 25.17 -5.51 -15.66
CA TYR A 49 25.18 -4.57 -14.55
C TYR A 49 24.36 -3.32 -14.88
N GLN A 50 24.52 -2.73 -16.07
CA GLN A 50 23.73 -1.57 -16.50
C GLN A 50 22.24 -1.89 -16.54
N THR A 51 21.86 -3.01 -17.19
CA THR A 51 20.46 -3.46 -17.27
C THR A 51 19.89 -3.75 -15.88
N PHE A 52 20.67 -4.38 -15.00
CA PHE A 52 20.29 -4.63 -13.62
C PHE A 52 20.14 -3.33 -12.84
N THR A 53 21.05 -2.36 -13.02
CA THR A 53 21.00 -1.08 -12.30
C THR A 53 19.81 -0.24 -12.75
N GLU A 54 19.49 -0.23 -14.05
CA GLU A 54 18.30 0.44 -14.60
C GLU A 54 17.00 -0.24 -14.11
N ARG A 55 16.92 -1.57 -14.18
CA ARG A 55 15.76 -2.32 -13.65
C ARG A 55 15.65 -2.20 -12.13
N SER A 56 16.77 -2.16 -11.42
CA SER A 56 16.82 -1.99 -9.98
C SER A 56 16.47 -0.56 -9.59
N ALA A 57 16.83 0.46 -10.38
CA ALA A 57 16.41 1.84 -10.16
C ALA A 57 14.88 1.97 -10.35
N VAL A 58 14.34 1.43 -11.44
CA VAL A 58 12.87 1.38 -11.66
C VAL A 58 12.17 0.56 -10.57
N ARG A 59 12.81 -0.52 -10.10
CA ARG A 59 12.29 -1.35 -9.01
C ARG A 59 12.42 -0.68 -7.65
N LEU A 60 13.47 0.09 -7.39
CA LEU A 60 13.67 0.88 -6.17
C LEU A 60 12.67 2.03 -6.13
N GLU A 61 12.39 2.69 -7.27
CA GLU A 61 11.31 3.68 -7.39
C GLU A 61 9.93 3.05 -7.15
N LYS A 62 9.72 1.80 -7.60
CA LYS A 62 8.52 1.00 -7.30
C LYS A 62 8.49 0.36 -5.91
N GLU A 63 9.63 0.13 -5.26
CA GLU A 63 9.72 -0.42 -3.91
C GLU A 63 9.67 0.69 -2.85
N LEU A 64 9.99 1.94 -3.21
CA LEU A 64 9.67 3.14 -2.41
C LEU A 64 8.15 3.39 -2.31
N HIS A 65 7.33 2.72 -3.12
CA HIS A 65 5.86 2.80 -3.04
C HIS A 65 5.27 2.08 -1.82
N THR A 66 6.08 1.57 -0.89
CA THR A 66 5.62 1.07 0.41
C THR A 66 5.29 2.18 1.42
N ASP A 67 5.61 3.44 1.11
CA ASP A 67 5.63 4.50 2.13
C ASP A 67 4.34 5.33 2.21
N ILE A 68 3.40 5.17 1.28
CA ILE A 68 2.11 5.88 1.38
C ILE A 68 1.28 5.22 2.48
N PRO A 69 0.95 5.92 3.58
CA PRO A 69 0.15 5.34 4.64
C PRO A 69 -1.22 4.91 4.12
N ILE A 70 -1.68 3.75 4.55
CA ILE A 70 -3.00 3.18 4.20
C ILE A 70 -3.82 3.08 5.47
N VAL A 71 -5.03 3.65 5.48
CA VAL A 71 -5.95 3.55 6.61
C VAL A 71 -7.30 3.03 6.15
N SER A 72 -7.75 1.94 6.77
CA SER A 72 -8.99 1.26 6.40
C SER A 72 -10.16 1.68 7.28
N PHE A 73 -11.24 2.13 6.66
CA PHE A 73 -12.49 2.47 7.32
C PHE A 73 -13.44 1.26 7.31
N VAL A 74 -13.66 0.70 8.51
CA VAL A 74 -14.44 -0.52 8.72
C VAL A 74 -15.74 -0.20 9.43
N ALA A 75 -16.86 -0.63 8.86
CA ALA A 75 -18.20 -0.42 9.42
C ALA A 75 -19.16 -1.45 8.85
N TYR A 76 -20.24 -1.74 9.58
CA TYR A 76 -21.38 -2.43 8.99
C TYR A 76 -22.14 -1.52 8.01
N SER A 77 -22.79 -2.12 7.01
CA SER A 77 -23.69 -1.37 6.11
C SER A 77 -24.79 -0.65 6.91
N GLY A 78 -25.07 0.59 6.51
CA GLY A 78 -26.04 1.49 7.16
C GLY A 78 -25.45 2.39 8.27
N THR A 79 -24.16 2.27 8.60
CA THR A 79 -23.53 3.05 9.69
C THR A 79 -23.21 4.51 9.32
N GLY A 80 -23.30 4.86 8.03
CA GLY A 80 -22.99 6.22 7.55
C GLY A 80 -21.52 6.46 7.19
N LYS A 81 -20.76 5.39 6.91
CA LYS A 81 -19.33 5.45 6.56
C LYS A 81 -19.04 6.33 5.35
N THR A 82 -19.77 6.16 4.26
CA THR A 82 -19.61 7.01 3.06
C THR A 82 -19.88 8.48 3.39
N THR A 83 -20.96 8.78 4.11
CA THR A 83 -21.29 10.15 4.56
C THR A 83 -20.22 10.75 5.48
N PHE A 84 -19.60 9.94 6.33
CA PHE A 84 -18.48 10.40 7.16
C PHE A 84 -17.25 10.71 6.30
N LEU A 85 -16.88 9.82 5.38
CA LEU A 85 -15.74 9.99 4.47
C LEU A 85 -15.91 11.22 3.55
N GLU A 86 -17.12 11.46 3.04
CA GLU A 86 -17.44 12.65 2.23
C GLU A 86 -17.19 13.96 2.98
N ARG A 87 -17.38 13.97 4.31
CA ARG A 87 -17.09 15.14 5.17
C ARG A 87 -15.63 15.20 5.59
N LEU A 88 -14.96 14.05 5.73
CA LEU A 88 -13.57 13.94 6.15
C LEU A 88 -12.59 14.34 5.04
N ILE A 89 -12.80 13.86 3.81
CA ILE A 89 -11.87 14.06 2.70
C ILE A 89 -11.60 15.55 2.43
N PRO A 90 -12.60 16.45 2.34
CA PRO A 90 -12.35 17.88 2.17
C PRO A 90 -11.50 18.49 3.29
N LYS A 91 -11.63 18.00 4.52
CA LYS A 91 -10.89 18.49 5.68
C LYS A 91 -9.43 18.02 5.66
N LEU A 92 -9.17 16.80 5.22
CA LEU A 92 -7.81 16.31 4.97
C LEU A 92 -7.15 17.09 3.82
N LYS A 93 -7.90 17.33 2.74
CA LYS A 93 -7.47 18.15 1.61
C LYS A 93 -7.15 19.59 2.00
N ALA A 94 -7.92 20.19 2.91
CA ALA A 94 -7.65 21.53 3.44
C ALA A 94 -6.34 21.62 4.24
N ARG A 95 -5.83 20.48 4.74
CA ARG A 95 -4.52 20.35 5.40
C ARG A 95 -3.38 20.08 4.41
N GLY A 96 -3.64 20.14 3.10
CA GLY A 96 -2.65 19.97 2.05
C GLY A 96 -2.43 18.53 1.58
N LEU A 97 -3.12 17.54 2.16
CA LEU A 97 -2.96 16.14 1.76
C LEU A 97 -3.63 15.86 0.40
N LYS A 98 -2.92 15.13 -0.45
CA LYS A 98 -3.45 14.44 -1.62
C LYS A 98 -3.96 13.07 -1.18
N ILE A 99 -5.22 12.78 -1.47
CA ILE A 99 -5.92 11.61 -0.94
C ILE A 99 -6.34 10.71 -2.09
N ALA A 100 -6.08 9.41 -1.97
CA ALA A 100 -6.76 8.38 -2.75
C ALA A 100 -7.82 7.70 -1.88
N ILE A 101 -8.92 7.25 -2.50
CA ILE A 101 -9.90 6.39 -1.83
C ILE A 101 -10.15 5.13 -2.66
N VAL A 102 -10.06 3.97 -2.02
CA VAL A 102 -10.28 2.66 -2.64
C VAL A 102 -11.41 1.95 -1.93
N LYS A 103 -12.50 1.68 -2.65
CA LYS A 103 -13.61 0.88 -2.12
C LYS A 103 -13.44 -0.57 -2.54
N HIS A 104 -13.55 -1.48 -1.57
CA HIS A 104 -13.62 -2.91 -1.83
C HIS A 104 -15.04 -3.40 -1.60
N ASP A 105 -15.75 -3.60 -2.70
CA ASP A 105 -17.06 -4.23 -2.70
C ASP A 105 -16.90 -5.72 -3.04
N GLY A 106 -17.56 -6.60 -2.27
CA GLY A 106 -17.51 -8.05 -2.51
C GLY A 106 -18.39 -8.50 -3.69
N HIS A 107 -19.12 -7.57 -4.30
CA HIS A 107 -19.99 -7.82 -5.45
C HIS A 107 -19.36 -7.33 -6.76
N ARG A 108 -19.81 -7.89 -7.89
CA ARG A 108 -19.50 -7.31 -9.21
C ARG A 108 -19.95 -5.86 -9.20
N PHE A 109 -19.00 -4.94 -9.34
CA PHE A 109 -19.29 -3.52 -9.49
C PHE A 109 -19.30 -3.20 -10.99
N GLU A 110 -20.30 -2.44 -11.45
CA GLU A 110 -20.33 -1.89 -12.80
C GLU A 110 -19.95 -0.41 -12.69
N ILE A 111 -18.76 -0.05 -13.20
CA ILE A 111 -18.34 1.36 -13.30
C ILE A 111 -19.01 2.03 -14.50
N ASP A 112 -19.32 1.24 -15.52
CA ASP A 112 -19.70 1.75 -16.83
C ASP A 112 -21.19 1.61 -17.09
N HIS A 113 -21.70 2.52 -17.92
CA HIS A 113 -23.07 2.38 -18.42
C HIS A 113 -23.04 1.48 -19.66
N GLU A 114 -23.95 0.50 -19.72
CA GLU A 114 -24.08 -0.39 -20.88
C GLU A 114 -24.14 0.41 -22.19
N GLY A 115 -23.34 0.00 -23.18
CA GLY A 115 -23.36 0.56 -24.53
C GLY A 115 -22.37 1.71 -24.80
N LYS A 116 -21.61 2.18 -23.81
CA LYS A 116 -20.46 3.08 -24.06
C LYS A 116 -19.28 2.33 -24.66
N ASP A 117 -18.36 3.05 -25.30
CA ASP A 117 -17.20 2.44 -25.96
C ASP A 117 -16.30 1.66 -24.99
N SER A 118 -16.16 2.11 -23.74
CA SER A 118 -15.41 1.39 -22.70
C SER A 118 -16.06 0.04 -22.33
N ASP A 119 -17.38 -0.03 -22.18
CA ASP A 119 -18.13 -1.29 -22.01
C ASP A 119 -17.95 -2.21 -23.23
N ARG A 120 -17.98 -1.65 -24.45
CA ARG A 120 -17.75 -2.41 -25.68
C ARG A 120 -16.33 -2.98 -25.77
N PHE A 121 -15.31 -2.23 -25.34
CA PHE A 121 -13.93 -2.73 -25.27
C PHE A 121 -13.77 -3.84 -24.23
N THR A 122 -14.39 -3.68 -23.05
CA THR A 122 -14.43 -4.73 -22.02
C THR A 122 -15.10 -6.00 -22.54
N LYS A 123 -16.29 -5.89 -23.16
CA LYS A 123 -17.01 -7.02 -23.78
C LYS A 123 -16.25 -7.66 -24.94
N ALA A 124 -15.42 -6.89 -25.65
CA ALA A 124 -14.54 -7.39 -26.70
C ALA A 124 -13.30 -8.13 -26.16
N GLY A 125 -13.07 -8.12 -24.83
CA GLY A 125 -11.98 -8.83 -24.17
C GLY A 125 -10.73 -7.99 -23.88
N ALA A 126 -10.85 -6.66 -23.83
CA ALA A 126 -9.74 -5.82 -23.39
C ALA A 126 -9.44 -6.04 -21.89
N ASP A 127 -8.25 -6.54 -21.56
CA ASP A 127 -7.81 -6.73 -20.16
C ASP A 127 -7.69 -5.41 -19.38
N VAL A 128 -7.38 -4.32 -20.09
CA VAL A 128 -7.24 -2.97 -19.54
C VAL A 128 -7.86 -1.96 -20.50
N THR A 129 -8.72 -1.08 -19.98
CA THR A 129 -9.37 -0.01 -20.77
C THR A 129 -9.08 1.35 -20.13
N GLY A 130 -8.64 2.32 -20.93
CA GLY A 130 -8.32 3.68 -20.50
C GLY A 130 -9.23 4.73 -21.12
N LEU A 131 -9.69 5.68 -20.31
CA LEU A 131 -10.41 6.88 -20.75
C LEU A 131 -9.68 8.12 -20.22
N ILE A 132 -9.35 9.07 -21.08
CA ILE A 132 -8.60 10.28 -20.69
C ILE A 132 -9.29 11.50 -21.25
N SER A 133 -9.48 12.52 -20.42
CA SER A 133 -9.89 13.86 -20.83
C SER A 133 -8.95 14.91 -20.22
N SER A 134 -9.18 16.19 -20.54
CA SER A 134 -8.46 17.31 -19.91
C SER A 134 -8.73 17.45 -18.41
N GLU A 135 -9.79 16.84 -17.89
CA GLU A 135 -10.22 16.99 -16.50
C GLU A 135 -9.93 15.76 -15.64
N LYS A 136 -9.98 14.55 -16.23
CA LYS A 136 -9.82 13.29 -15.49
C LYS A 136 -9.41 12.14 -16.39
N ALA A 137 -8.83 11.12 -15.77
CA ALA A 137 -8.54 9.84 -16.38
C ALA A 137 -9.22 8.71 -15.59
N VAL A 138 -9.58 7.63 -16.30
CA VAL A 138 -10.08 6.38 -15.72
C VAL A 138 -9.28 5.24 -16.33
N LEU A 139 -8.81 4.34 -15.48
CA LEU A 139 -8.20 3.08 -15.88
C LEU A 139 -9.03 1.94 -15.30
N MET A 140 -9.58 1.09 -16.17
CA MET A 140 -10.36 -0.09 -15.78
C MET A 140 -9.49 -1.32 -16.02
N GLU A 141 -9.18 -2.07 -14.97
CA GLU A 141 -8.58 -3.40 -15.08
C GLU A 141 -9.70 -4.45 -15.07
N ASN A 142 -9.99 -5.03 -16.24
CA ASN A 142 -11.07 -5.99 -16.46
C ASN A 142 -10.68 -7.43 -16.09
N ARG A 143 -9.59 -7.58 -15.33
CA ARG A 143 -9.03 -8.84 -14.87
C ARG A 143 -9.04 -8.89 -13.35
N GLN A 144 -9.04 -10.10 -12.81
CA GLN A 144 -8.90 -10.28 -11.36
C GLN A 144 -7.55 -9.71 -10.91
N THR A 145 -7.59 -8.85 -9.90
CA THR A 145 -6.41 -8.18 -9.35
C THR A 145 -6.42 -8.35 -7.84
N ASP A 146 -5.25 -8.70 -7.28
CA ASP A 146 -5.07 -8.73 -5.84
C ASP A 146 -5.16 -7.30 -5.27
N PRO A 147 -5.89 -7.07 -4.17
CA PRO A 147 -6.04 -5.73 -3.63
C PRO A 147 -4.76 -5.02 -3.23
N GLU A 148 -3.76 -5.74 -2.70
CA GLU A 148 -2.48 -5.15 -2.33
C GLU A 148 -1.73 -4.72 -3.60
N GLU A 149 -1.74 -5.57 -4.63
CA GLU A 149 -1.17 -5.23 -5.94
C GLU A 149 -1.88 -4.08 -6.63
N PHE A 150 -3.20 -3.90 -6.40
CA PHE A 150 -3.93 -2.73 -6.89
C PHE A 150 -3.49 -1.46 -6.15
N LEU A 151 -3.42 -1.51 -4.82
CA LEU A 151 -3.03 -0.37 -4.00
C LEU A 151 -1.61 0.12 -4.32
N LYS A 152 -0.67 -0.79 -4.63
CA LYS A 152 0.69 -0.45 -5.07
C LYS A 152 0.76 0.32 -6.39
N LYS A 153 -0.31 0.34 -7.19
CA LYS A 153 -0.37 1.11 -8.45
C LYS A 153 -0.78 2.56 -8.23
N ILE A 154 -1.24 2.91 -7.02
CA ILE A 154 -1.65 4.27 -6.68
C ILE A 154 -0.40 5.06 -6.31
N ASP A 155 -0.18 6.16 -7.02
CA ASP A 155 0.95 7.05 -6.83
C ASP A 155 0.50 8.51 -6.67
N GLY A 156 1.45 9.40 -6.34
CA GLY A 156 1.22 10.84 -6.31
C GLY A 156 0.26 11.35 -5.23
N VAL A 157 -0.05 10.53 -4.23
CA VAL A 157 -0.89 10.85 -3.07
C VAL A 157 -0.12 10.67 -1.75
N ASP A 158 -0.61 11.32 -0.69
CA ASP A 158 0.02 11.31 0.64
C ASP A 158 -0.67 10.34 1.61
N LEU A 159 -1.89 9.88 1.29
CA LEU A 159 -2.67 8.96 2.11
C LEU A 159 -3.68 8.20 1.24
N ILE A 160 -3.73 6.88 1.39
CA ILE A 160 -4.76 6.04 0.80
C ILE A 160 -5.78 5.67 1.88
N LEU A 161 -7.03 6.10 1.67
CA LEU A 161 -8.16 5.66 2.47
C LEU A 161 -8.78 4.44 1.82
N THR A 162 -9.08 3.40 2.59
CA THR A 162 -9.85 2.28 2.06
C THR A 162 -11.23 2.20 2.70
N GLU A 163 -12.24 1.92 1.88
CA GLU A 163 -13.58 1.61 2.34
C GLU A 163 -13.79 0.10 2.24
N GLY A 164 -13.73 -0.60 3.37
CA GLY A 164 -13.83 -2.07 3.40
C GLY A 164 -12.57 -2.71 3.96
N PHE A 165 -12.11 -3.80 3.33
CA PHE A 165 -10.91 -4.54 3.72
C PHE A 165 -10.81 -4.90 5.21
N LYS A 166 -11.91 -5.41 5.77
CA LYS A 166 -11.94 -5.81 7.20
C LYS A 166 -10.79 -6.76 7.57
N GLN A 167 -10.40 -7.64 6.65
CA GLN A 167 -9.32 -8.63 6.83
C GLN A 167 -7.96 -8.16 6.31
N GLY A 168 -7.85 -6.94 5.78
CA GLY A 168 -6.58 -6.41 5.30
C GLY A 168 -5.61 -6.09 6.45
N PRO A 169 -4.30 -6.08 6.20
CA PRO A 169 -3.28 -5.88 7.24
C PRO A 169 -3.19 -4.41 7.72
N TRP A 170 -3.86 -3.49 7.03
CA TRP A 170 -3.72 -2.06 7.29
C TRP A 170 -4.37 -1.61 8.61
N PRO A 171 -3.85 -0.53 9.23
CA PRO A 171 -4.46 0.16 10.36
C PRO A 171 -5.93 0.51 10.11
N LYS A 172 -6.77 0.38 11.13
CA LYS A 172 -8.23 0.44 10.99
C LYS A 172 -8.81 1.58 11.80
N ILE A 173 -9.71 2.34 11.18
CA ILE A 173 -10.64 3.22 11.87
C ILE A 173 -12.02 2.58 11.81
N MET A 174 -12.57 2.25 12.97
CA MET A 174 -13.89 1.65 13.07
C MET A 174 -14.95 2.74 13.13
N LEU A 175 -15.99 2.62 12.31
CA LEU A 175 -17.25 3.32 12.56
C LEU A 175 -18.27 2.35 13.13
N HIS A 176 -18.92 2.78 14.20
CA HIS A 176 -20.03 2.09 14.84
C HIS A 176 -21.17 3.08 15.10
N ARG A 177 -22.41 2.59 15.01
CA ARG A 177 -23.60 3.39 15.33
C ARG A 177 -24.55 2.53 16.15
N LYS A 178 -24.82 2.93 17.39
CA LYS A 178 -25.71 2.26 18.34
C LYS A 178 -27.07 1.96 17.73
N GLY A 179 -27.63 2.92 16.99
CA GLY A 179 -28.92 2.79 16.33
C GLY A 179 -29.01 1.70 15.26
N THR A 180 -27.89 1.10 14.83
CA THR A 180 -27.91 -0.02 13.87
C THR A 180 -28.27 -1.36 14.51
N GLY A 181 -28.22 -1.47 15.84
CA GLY A 181 -28.46 -2.72 16.58
C GLY A 181 -27.41 -3.81 16.33
N LYS A 182 -26.33 -3.51 15.59
CA LYS A 182 -25.23 -4.43 15.31
C LYS A 182 -24.12 -4.23 16.34
N PRO A 183 -23.37 -5.28 16.69
CA PRO A 183 -22.19 -5.15 17.54
C PRO A 183 -21.10 -4.33 16.83
N MET A 184 -20.02 -4.01 17.54
CA MET A 184 -18.83 -3.45 16.91
C MET A 184 -18.17 -4.50 15.98
N PRO A 185 -17.78 -4.13 14.75
CA PRO A 185 -17.17 -5.07 13.83
C PRO A 185 -15.75 -5.51 14.23
N LEU A 186 -15.06 -4.72 15.04
CA LEU A 186 -13.69 -4.95 15.52
C LEU A 186 -13.63 -4.66 17.02
N LEU A 187 -12.58 -5.11 17.69
CA LEU A 187 -12.30 -4.68 19.06
C LEU A 187 -11.76 -3.24 19.05
N PRO A 188 -12.19 -2.35 19.97
CA PRO A 188 -11.72 -0.97 20.01
C PRO A 188 -10.19 -0.84 20.11
N GLU A 189 -9.53 -1.73 20.83
CA GLU A 189 -8.07 -1.75 21.03
C GLU A 189 -7.27 -2.18 19.78
N GLU A 190 -7.92 -2.83 18.81
CA GLU A 190 -7.32 -3.18 17.51
C GLU A 190 -7.37 -2.01 16.52
N CYS A 191 -8.07 -0.92 16.89
CA CYS A 191 -8.33 0.21 16.01
C CYS A 191 -7.37 1.35 16.31
N LEU A 192 -6.88 2.00 15.24
CA LEU A 192 -6.16 3.26 15.32
C LEU A 192 -7.05 4.36 15.94
N ALA A 193 -8.34 4.34 15.61
CA ALA A 193 -9.37 5.18 16.19
C ALA A 193 -10.76 4.54 16.05
N VAL A 194 -11.69 4.97 16.91
CA VAL A 194 -13.11 4.60 16.84
C VAL A 194 -13.97 5.84 16.66
N ILE A 195 -14.96 5.75 15.78
CA ILE A 195 -15.95 6.78 15.53
C ILE A 195 -17.31 6.19 15.89
N SER A 196 -17.94 6.69 16.95
CA SER A 196 -19.14 6.08 17.54
C SER A 196 -20.05 7.11 18.21
N ASP A 197 -21.36 6.84 18.22
CA ASP A 197 -22.37 7.51 19.04
C ASP A 197 -22.71 6.72 20.34
N ALA A 198 -22.08 5.57 20.53
CA ALA A 198 -22.10 4.79 21.76
C ALA A 198 -20.87 5.06 22.61
N GLU A 199 -20.98 4.83 23.92
CA GLU A 199 -19.82 4.73 24.81
C GLU A 199 -18.92 3.57 24.38
N VAL A 200 -17.62 3.83 24.30
CA VAL A 200 -16.59 2.86 23.90
C VAL A 200 -15.50 2.90 24.96
N MET A 201 -15.18 1.75 25.53
CA MET A 201 -14.04 1.58 26.45
C MET A 201 -12.81 1.11 25.66
N ASP A 202 -11.63 1.24 26.27
CA ASP A 202 -10.37 0.70 25.74
C ASP A 202 -9.97 1.23 24.34
N CYS A 203 -10.30 2.49 24.07
CA CYS A 203 -9.90 3.19 22.86
C CYS A 203 -9.27 4.55 23.18
N GLU A 204 -8.03 4.75 22.76
CA GLU A 204 -7.31 6.02 22.96
C GLU A 204 -7.91 7.16 22.11
N ASN A 205 -8.26 6.86 20.86
CA ASN A 205 -8.74 7.85 19.90
C ASN A 205 -10.22 7.62 19.59
N LEU A 206 -11.11 8.16 20.43
CA LEU A 206 -12.56 8.11 20.25
C LEU A 206 -13.11 9.45 19.72
N PHE A 207 -13.88 9.38 18.64
CA PHE A 207 -14.58 10.52 18.05
C PHE A 207 -16.07 10.23 17.90
N THR A 208 -16.89 11.28 17.90
CA THR A 208 -18.30 11.19 17.53
C THR A 208 -18.50 11.24 16.02
N LEU A 209 -19.69 10.88 15.57
CA LEU A 209 -20.06 10.96 14.15
C LEU A 209 -19.99 12.38 13.58
N GLU A 210 -20.01 13.44 14.40
CA GLU A 210 -19.93 14.84 13.93
C GLU A 210 -18.51 15.41 13.95
N GLU A 211 -17.54 14.71 14.53
CA GLU A 211 -16.19 15.21 14.77
C GLU A 211 -15.20 14.94 13.62
N ALA A 212 -15.67 15.03 12.38
CA ALA A 212 -14.83 14.85 11.19
C ALA A 212 -13.61 15.80 11.16
N GLU A 213 -13.70 16.98 11.79
CA GLU A 213 -12.56 17.91 11.94
C GLU A 213 -11.47 17.32 12.85
N LYS A 214 -11.85 16.79 14.02
CA LYS A 214 -10.90 16.20 14.96
C LYS A 214 -10.29 14.93 14.39
N THR A 215 -11.08 14.11 13.68
CA THR A 215 -10.56 12.95 12.96
C THR A 215 -9.58 13.35 11.87
N ALA A 216 -9.81 14.46 11.16
CA ALA A 216 -8.86 14.97 10.17
C ALA A 216 -7.54 15.42 10.81
N ASP A 217 -7.59 16.11 11.96
CA ASP A 217 -6.37 16.49 12.71
C ASP A 217 -5.57 15.28 13.18
N PHE A 218 -6.27 14.29 13.71
CA PHE A 218 -5.67 13.03 14.13
C PHE A 218 -4.97 12.31 12.97
N LEU A 219 -5.67 12.11 11.85
CA LEU A 219 -5.11 11.45 10.67
C LEU A 219 -3.96 12.24 10.05
N PHE A 220 -4.04 13.57 10.03
CA PHE A 220 -2.95 14.40 9.54
C PHE A 220 -1.67 14.18 10.36
N ARG A 221 -1.76 14.21 11.70
CA ARG A 221 -0.61 13.91 12.57
C ARG A 221 -0.10 12.49 12.39
N TYR A 222 -1.02 11.52 12.26
CA TYR A 222 -0.67 10.13 11.99
C TYR A 222 0.16 9.98 10.71
N VAL A 223 -0.26 10.63 9.62
CA VAL A 223 0.48 10.62 8.35
C VAL A 223 1.85 11.28 8.50
N GLN A 224 1.95 12.44 9.16
CA GLN A 224 3.22 13.12 9.38
C GLN A 224 4.22 12.27 10.19
N ASN A 225 3.74 11.52 11.19
CA ASN A 225 4.57 10.63 11.99
C ASN A 225 4.97 9.34 11.27
N THR A 226 4.26 8.96 10.20
CA THR A 226 4.55 7.73 9.43
C THR A 226 5.53 7.99 8.28
N LEU A 227 5.58 9.23 7.79
CA LEU A 227 6.43 9.66 6.67
C LEU A 227 7.79 10.26 7.12
N CYS A 228 8.06 10.33 8.42
CA CYS A 228 9.31 10.83 9.03
C CYS A 228 10.07 9.69 9.70
#